data_AF-A0A9Q3HNA6-F1
#
_entry.id   AF-A0A9Q3HNA6-F1
#
_cell.length_a   1.000
_cell.length_b   1.000
_cell.length_c   1.000
_cell.angle_alpha   90.00
_cell.angle_beta   90.00
_cell.angle_gamma   90.00
#
_symmetry.space_group_name_H-M   'P 1'
#
loop_
_entity.id
_entity.type
_entity.pdbx_description
1 polymer ?
#
loop_
_entity_poly.entity_id
_entity_poly.type
_entity_poly.pdbx_seq_one_letter_code
_entity_poly.pdbx_strand_id
1 'polypeptide(L)'
;MASSVLVASASKFDPLLLLGRAISVRTDIDLLSHDTTKVFNLSLATHLSLPAPNGRVSVPKSLSTRYRKPGAPHEASPARDTDHFYDSQRILCCYLNQDKGFATYIQEAKQQGCSFISATEQKAVADFLEGKSASTEPSSVVALEAALCRGH
;
A
#
# COMPACT_ATOMS: atom_id res chain seq x y z
N MET A 1 29.06 7.12 0.42
CA MET A 1 28.15 6.20 1.14
C MET A 1 27.02 5.87 0.18
N ALA A 2 27.05 4.69 -0.44
CA ALA A 2 26.07 4.31 -1.46
C ALA A 2 24.86 3.67 -0.78
N SER A 3 23.73 4.38 -0.75
CA SER A 3 22.45 3.84 -0.29
C SER A 3 21.96 2.81 -1.30
N SER A 4 22.16 1.52 -1.00
CA SER A 4 21.64 0.42 -1.83
C SER A 4 20.11 0.42 -1.78
N VAL A 5 19.47 0.92 -2.83
CA VAL A 5 18.03 0.79 -3.05
C VAL A 5 17.76 -0.66 -3.46
N LEU A 6 17.38 -1.50 -2.49
CA LEU A 6 16.90 -2.84 -2.77
C LEU A 6 15.52 -2.73 -3.44
N VAL A 7 15.46 -3.05 -4.73
CA VAL A 7 14.19 -3.24 -5.46
C VAL A 7 13.54 -4.51 -4.92
N ALA A 8 12.49 -4.35 -4.12
CA ALA A 8 11.81 -5.47 -3.49
C ALA A 8 10.82 -6.11 -4.48
N SER A 9 11.09 -7.36 -4.90
CA SER A 9 10.01 -8.23 -5.39
C SER A 9 9.01 -8.47 -4.25
N ALA A 10 7.72 -8.53 -4.60
CA ALA A 10 6.57 -8.68 -3.70
C ALA A 10 6.70 -9.81 -2.64
N SER A 11 7.64 -10.74 -2.82
CA SER A 11 7.89 -11.86 -1.90
C SER A 11 8.72 -11.51 -0.65
N LYS A 12 9.46 -10.39 -0.61
CA LYS A 12 10.32 -10.06 0.56
C LYS A 12 9.74 -8.97 1.47
N PHE A 13 8.88 -8.11 0.95
CA PHE A 13 8.37 -6.96 1.68
C PHE A 13 6.92 -6.70 1.26
N ASP A 14 6.00 -6.83 2.22
CA ASP A 14 4.59 -6.59 1.97
C ASP A 14 4.29 -5.07 2.03
N PRO A 15 3.90 -4.43 0.91
CA PRO A 15 3.71 -2.99 0.87
C PRO A 15 2.58 -2.52 1.79
N LEU A 16 1.56 -3.36 2.01
CA LEU A 16 0.43 -3.02 2.85
C LEU A 16 0.84 -2.97 4.33
N LEU A 17 1.63 -3.95 4.78
CA LEU A 17 2.19 -3.97 6.14
C LEU A 17 3.22 -2.85 6.36
N LEU A 18 4.04 -2.55 5.36
CA LEU A 18 5.00 -1.44 5.44
C LEU A 18 4.31 -0.09 5.54
N LEU A 19 3.27 0.14 4.73
CA LEU A 19 2.43 1.34 4.82
C LEU A 19 1.76 1.44 6.19
N GLY A 20 1.13 0.36 6.66
CA GLY A 20 0.48 0.34 7.97
C GLY A 20 1.46 0.63 9.11
N ARG A 21 2.65 0.03 9.09
CA ARG A 21 3.70 0.35 10.07
C ARG A 21 4.11 1.82 10.00
N ALA A 22 4.44 2.32 8.81
CA ALA A 22 4.86 3.71 8.62
C ALA A 22 3.81 4.68 9.16
N ILE A 23 2.54 4.42 8.87
CA ILE A 23 1.41 5.22 9.32
C ILE A 23 1.22 5.13 10.84
N SER A 24 1.19 3.92 11.39
CA SER A 24 0.96 3.68 12.82
C SER A 24 2.05 4.32 13.70
N VAL A 25 3.32 4.25 13.27
CA VAL A 25 4.44 4.92 13.97
C VAL A 25 4.69 6.36 13.48
N ARG A 26 3.80 6.91 12.64
CA ARG A 26 3.89 8.27 12.07
C ARG A 26 5.26 8.60 11.44
N THR A 27 5.85 7.62 10.78
CA THR A 27 7.10 7.77 10.04
C THR A 27 6.85 8.30 8.63
N ASP A 28 7.76 9.12 8.15
CA ASP A 28 7.67 9.77 6.86
C ASP A 28 7.69 8.78 5.68
N ILE A 29 6.76 8.94 4.73
CA ILE A 29 6.65 8.16 3.50
C ILE A 29 7.11 9.06 2.34
N ASP A 30 8.27 8.74 1.78
CA ASP A 30 8.88 9.50 0.71
C ASP A 30 8.33 9.04 -0.65
N LEU A 31 7.81 9.97 -1.44
CA LEU A 31 7.44 9.70 -2.84
C LEU A 31 8.65 9.94 -3.73
N LEU A 32 9.04 8.95 -4.53
CA LEU A 32 10.23 9.03 -5.39
C LEU A 32 9.84 8.98 -6.88
N SER A 33 10.39 9.88 -7.68
CA SER A 33 10.30 9.83 -9.15
C SER A 33 11.21 8.72 -9.71
N HIS A 34 11.16 8.51 -11.03
CA HIS A 34 11.99 7.50 -11.72
C HIS A 34 13.49 7.71 -11.44
N ASP A 35 13.92 8.95 -11.36
CA ASP A 35 15.31 9.34 -11.07
C ASP A 35 15.66 9.26 -9.57
N THR A 36 14.82 8.61 -8.75
CA THR A 36 14.99 8.52 -7.27
C THR A 36 14.95 9.87 -6.53
N THR A 37 14.59 10.95 -7.23
CA THR A 37 14.37 12.28 -6.63
C THR A 37 13.03 12.32 -5.88
N LYS A 38 13.02 12.94 -4.70
CA LYS A 38 11.81 13.13 -3.90
C LYS A 38 10.82 14.07 -4.61
N VAL A 39 9.55 13.68 -4.63
CA VAL A 39 8.45 14.45 -5.20
C VAL A 39 7.32 14.58 -4.18
N PHE A 40 6.38 15.49 -4.41
CA PHE A 40 5.30 15.80 -3.46
C PHE A 40 3.92 15.34 -3.92
N ASN A 41 3.83 14.66 -5.07
CA ASN A 41 2.56 14.19 -5.61
C ASN A 41 2.69 12.77 -6.18
N LEU A 42 1.64 11.96 -5.98
CA LEU A 42 1.61 10.59 -6.48
C LEU A 42 1.67 10.52 -8.01
N SER A 43 1.23 11.55 -8.76
CA SER A 43 1.29 11.54 -10.22
C SER A 43 2.74 11.53 -10.75
N LEU A 44 3.64 12.29 -10.13
CA LEU A 44 5.07 12.32 -10.50
C LEU A 44 5.88 11.19 -9.85
N ALA A 45 5.36 10.59 -8.77
CA ALA A 45 6.01 9.47 -8.13
C ALA A 45 5.98 8.22 -9.04
N THR A 46 7.01 7.40 -8.98
CA THR A 46 7.03 6.04 -9.54
C THR A 46 7.21 5.00 -8.45
N HIS A 47 7.89 5.37 -7.36
CA HIS A 47 8.15 4.51 -6.22
C HIS A 47 7.76 5.19 -4.91
N LEU A 48 7.47 4.38 -3.90
CA LEU A 48 7.24 4.77 -2.51
C LEU A 48 8.43 4.25 -1.70
N SER A 49 9.12 5.15 -1.01
CA SER A 49 10.19 4.78 -0.09
C SER A 49 9.63 4.70 1.33
N LEU A 50 9.51 3.46 1.81
CA LEU A 50 8.86 3.11 3.08
C LEU A 50 9.90 2.70 4.12
N PRO A 51 9.68 3.00 5.41
CA PRO A 51 10.50 2.48 6.49
C PRO A 51 10.37 0.94 6.58
N ALA A 52 11.50 0.27 6.71
CA ALA A 52 11.62 -1.18 6.87
C ALA A 52 12.54 -1.50 8.07
N PRO A 53 12.53 -2.73 8.61
CA PRO A 53 13.31 -3.09 9.80
C PRO A 53 14.81 -2.81 9.71
N ASN A 54 15.36 -2.80 8.49
CA ASN A 54 16.78 -2.61 8.18
C ASN A 54 17.07 -1.32 7.40
N GLY A 55 16.15 -0.35 7.36
CA GLY A 55 16.36 0.94 6.69
C GLY A 55 15.12 1.43 5.96
N ARG A 56 15.27 1.80 4.69
CA ARG A 56 14.15 2.16 3.80
C ARG A 56 14.13 1.23 2.60
N VAL A 57 12.94 0.84 2.19
CA VAL A 57 12.71 0.03 0.99
C VAL A 57 11.92 0.83 -0.03
N SER A 58 12.36 0.79 -1.28
CA SER A 58 11.65 1.43 -2.38
C SER A 58 10.76 0.39 -3.06
N VAL A 59 9.46 0.64 -3.06
CA VAL A 59 8.45 -0.22 -3.71
C VAL A 59 7.76 0.55 -4.84
N PRO A 60 7.44 -0.09 -5.98
CA PRO A 60 6.67 0.57 -7.03
C PRO A 60 5.31 1.04 -6.50
N LYS A 61 4.88 2.26 -6.83
CA LYS A 61 3.57 2.76 -6.38
C LYS A 61 2.39 1.94 -6.94
N SER A 62 2.58 1.36 -8.12
CA SER A 62 1.62 0.48 -8.80
C SER A 62 1.72 -0.98 -8.35
N LEU A 63 2.51 -1.28 -7.32
CA LEU A 63 2.60 -2.63 -6.78
C LEU A 63 1.26 -3.02 -6.16
N SER A 64 0.69 -4.10 -6.66
CA SER A 64 -0.55 -4.69 -6.14
C SER A 64 -0.34 -5.15 -4.70
N THR A 65 -1.28 -4.82 -3.83
CA THR A 65 -1.26 -5.23 -2.42
C THR A 65 -2.08 -6.49 -2.21
N ARG A 66 -2.09 -7.02 -0.99
CA ARG A 66 -2.99 -8.13 -0.62
C ARG A 66 -4.40 -7.68 -0.24
N TYR A 67 -4.69 -6.39 -0.29
CA TYR A 67 -6.02 -5.88 0.00
C TYR A 67 -6.93 -6.09 -1.22
N ARG A 68 -7.85 -7.04 -1.10
CA ARG A 68 -8.80 -7.43 -2.15
C ARG A 68 -9.91 -6.40 -2.31
N LYS A 69 -10.30 -6.15 -3.55
CA LYS A 69 -11.45 -5.31 -3.91
C LYS A 69 -12.76 -6.03 -3.56
N PRO A 70 -13.82 -5.28 -3.20
CA PRO A 70 -15.14 -5.89 -2.97
C PRO A 70 -15.64 -6.59 -4.23
N GLY A 71 -16.16 -7.81 -4.07
CA GLY A 71 -16.69 -8.63 -5.17
C GLY A 71 -15.65 -9.46 -5.94
N ALA A 72 -14.36 -9.36 -5.61
CA ALA A 72 -13.35 -10.25 -6.18
C ALA A 72 -13.46 -11.69 -5.62
N PRO A 73 -13.12 -12.71 -6.44
CA PRO A 73 -13.25 -14.11 -6.05
C PRO A 73 -12.29 -14.49 -4.91
N HIS A 74 -12.70 -15.42 -4.04
CA HIS A 74 -11.91 -15.80 -2.86
C HIS A 74 -10.57 -16.44 -3.23
N GLU A 75 -10.52 -17.17 -4.34
CA GLU A 75 -9.34 -17.83 -4.87
C GLU A 75 -8.36 -16.90 -5.62
N ALA A 76 -8.72 -15.63 -5.83
CA ALA A 76 -7.85 -14.66 -6.50
C ALA A 76 -6.54 -14.47 -5.73
N SER A 77 -5.43 -14.53 -6.45
CA SER A 77 -4.09 -14.37 -5.88
C SER A 77 -3.52 -13.00 -6.22
N PRO A 78 -2.96 -12.23 -5.26
CA PRO A 78 -2.43 -10.88 -5.55
C PRO A 78 -1.23 -10.89 -6.51
N ALA A 79 -0.59 -12.04 -6.73
CA ALA A 79 0.49 -12.20 -7.69
C ALA A 79 0.03 -12.51 -9.13
N ARG A 80 -1.18 -13.04 -9.31
CA ARG A 80 -1.72 -13.48 -10.63
C ARG A 80 -2.90 -12.62 -11.07
N ASP A 81 -3.74 -12.24 -10.13
CA ASP A 81 -5.02 -11.57 -10.35
C ASP A 81 -4.96 -10.13 -9.84
N THR A 82 -3.94 -9.36 -10.25
CA THR A 82 -3.67 -8.03 -9.69
C THR A 82 -4.84 -7.05 -9.83
N ASP A 83 -5.74 -7.25 -10.80
CA ASP A 83 -6.95 -6.43 -10.96
C ASP A 83 -7.95 -6.61 -9.81
N HIS A 84 -7.91 -7.74 -9.12
CA HIS A 84 -8.78 -8.01 -7.97
C HIS A 84 -8.30 -7.38 -6.67
N PHE A 85 -7.15 -6.70 -6.68
CA PHE A 85 -6.52 -6.12 -5.50
C PHE A 85 -6.24 -4.63 -5.69
N TYR A 86 -6.20 -3.89 -4.59
CA TYR A 86 -5.80 -2.49 -4.61
C TYR A 86 -4.29 -2.36 -4.65
N ASP A 87 -3.80 -1.40 -5.40
CA ASP A 87 -2.38 -1.07 -5.50
C ASP A 87 -1.96 -0.10 -4.39
N SER A 88 -0.66 -0.07 -4.10
CA SER A 88 -0.08 0.70 -2.99
C SER A 88 -0.42 2.19 -3.08
N GLN A 89 -0.41 2.78 -4.29
CA GLN A 89 -0.81 4.18 -4.49
C GLN A 89 -2.27 4.46 -4.12
N ARG A 90 -3.18 3.50 -4.36
CA ARG A 90 -4.62 3.69 -4.08
C ARG A 90 -4.85 3.66 -2.58
N ILE A 91 -4.21 2.71 -1.89
CA ILE A 91 -4.22 2.58 -0.44
C ILE A 91 -3.66 3.84 0.23
N LEU A 92 -2.50 4.32 -0.21
CA LEU A 92 -1.89 5.54 0.33
C LEU A 92 -2.74 6.79 0.05
N CYS A 93 -3.23 6.96 -1.19
CA CYS A 93 -4.09 8.11 -1.54
C CYS A 93 -5.39 8.11 -0.72
N CYS A 94 -5.98 6.94 -0.48
CA CYS A 94 -7.14 6.77 0.38
C CYS A 94 -6.86 7.25 1.81
N TYR A 95 -5.77 6.81 2.41
CA TYR A 95 -5.38 7.21 3.76
C TYR A 95 -5.11 8.73 3.88
N LEU A 96 -4.39 9.32 2.93
CA LEU A 96 -4.07 10.75 2.92
C LEU A 96 -5.32 11.65 2.80
N ASN A 97 -6.43 11.11 2.29
CA ASN A 97 -7.68 11.85 2.10
C ASN A 97 -8.82 11.31 2.98
N GLN A 98 -8.53 10.51 3.99
CA GLN A 98 -9.55 9.86 4.84
C GLN A 98 -10.43 10.86 5.60
N ASP A 99 -9.89 12.04 5.94
CA ASP A 99 -10.61 13.12 6.62
C ASP A 99 -11.37 14.04 5.65
N LYS A 100 -11.18 13.86 4.34
CA LYS A 100 -11.87 14.63 3.31
C LYS A 100 -13.19 13.95 2.95
N GLY A 101 -14.17 14.75 2.51
CA GLY A 101 -15.40 14.20 1.92
C GLY A 101 -15.09 13.35 0.68
N PHE A 102 -15.88 12.28 0.48
CA PHE A 102 -15.66 11.30 -0.60
C PHE A 102 -15.58 11.95 -2.00
N ALA A 103 -16.38 12.97 -2.27
CA ALA A 103 -16.35 13.71 -3.54
C ALA A 103 -15.00 14.41 -3.77
N THR A 104 -14.47 15.07 -2.73
CA THR A 104 -13.16 15.71 -2.76
C THR A 104 -12.06 14.68 -2.96
N TYR A 105 -12.13 13.54 -2.26
CA TYR A 105 -11.19 12.44 -2.45
C TYR A 105 -11.15 11.95 -3.90
N ILE A 106 -12.29 11.75 -4.55
CA ILE A 106 -12.32 11.31 -5.97
C ILE A 106 -11.61 12.34 -6.86
N GLN A 107 -11.83 13.62 -6.61
CA GLN A 107 -11.17 14.69 -7.36
C GLN A 107 -9.65 14.66 -7.15
N GLU A 108 -9.19 14.54 -5.91
CA GLU A 108 -7.77 14.44 -5.56
C GLU A 108 -7.13 13.20 -6.17
N ALA A 109 -7.79 12.03 -6.09
CA ALA A 109 -7.30 10.79 -6.68
C ALA A 109 -7.12 10.94 -8.21
N LYS A 110 -8.08 11.57 -8.89
CA LYS A 110 -7.98 11.88 -10.34
C LYS A 110 -6.80 12.81 -10.64
N GLN A 111 -6.61 13.88 -9.87
CA GLN A 111 -5.46 14.79 -10.03
C GLN A 111 -4.12 14.08 -9.79
N GLN A 112 -4.12 13.13 -8.87
CA GLN A 112 -2.96 12.31 -8.55
C GLN A 112 -2.73 11.15 -9.53
N GLY A 113 -3.62 10.97 -10.51
CA GLY A 113 -3.51 9.91 -11.52
C GLY A 113 -3.73 8.50 -10.97
N CYS A 114 -4.39 8.36 -9.82
CA CYS A 114 -4.71 7.08 -9.21
C CYS A 114 -6.23 6.84 -9.19
N SER A 115 -6.65 5.59 -9.31
CA SER A 115 -8.07 5.25 -9.11
C SER A 115 -8.42 5.25 -7.62
N PHE A 116 -9.71 5.36 -7.33
CA PHE A 116 -10.22 5.50 -5.98
C PHE A 116 -10.62 4.16 -5.36
N ILE A 117 -10.67 4.15 -4.03
CA ILE A 117 -11.27 3.10 -3.20
C ILE A 117 -12.72 3.49 -2.93
N SER A 118 -13.63 2.51 -2.92
CA SER A 118 -15.05 2.75 -2.65
C SER A 118 -15.26 3.33 -1.25
N ALA A 119 -16.27 4.18 -1.08
CA ALA A 119 -16.58 4.82 0.21
C ALA A 119 -16.75 3.81 1.37
N THR A 120 -17.29 2.62 1.06
CA THR A 120 -17.48 1.53 2.02
C THR A 120 -16.16 0.95 2.53
N GLU A 121 -15.13 0.88 1.69
CA GLU A 121 -13.83 0.32 2.03
C GLU A 121 -12.87 1.36 2.62
N GLN A 122 -13.11 2.65 2.37
CA GLN A 122 -12.24 3.74 2.82
C GLN A 122 -11.94 3.67 4.32
N LYS A 123 -12.99 3.45 5.13
CA LYS A 123 -12.87 3.39 6.59
C LYS A 123 -12.11 2.13 7.03
N ALA A 124 -12.39 0.99 6.40
CA ALA A 124 -11.73 -0.27 6.71
C ALA A 124 -10.23 -0.23 6.37
N VAL A 125 -9.87 0.35 5.22
CA VAL A 125 -8.47 0.56 4.82
C VAL A 125 -7.75 1.47 5.81
N ALA A 126 -8.34 2.60 6.18
CA ALA A 126 -7.74 3.54 7.11
C ALA A 126 -7.53 2.90 8.50
N ASP A 127 -8.56 2.24 9.04
CA ASP A 127 -8.51 1.55 10.33
C ASP A 127 -7.41 0.47 10.36
N PHE A 128 -7.30 -0.29 9.27
CA PHE A 128 -6.26 -1.29 9.10
C PHE A 128 -4.85 -0.68 9.11
N LEU A 129 -4.63 0.40 8.36
CA LEU A 129 -3.32 1.06 8.29
C LEU A 129 -2.91 1.70 9.61
N GLU A 130 -3.87 2.19 10.40
CA GLU A 130 -3.59 2.73 11.73
C GLU A 130 -3.31 1.64 12.77
N GLY A 131 -3.60 0.37 12.45
CA GLY A 131 -3.52 -0.74 13.39
C GLY A 131 -4.65 -0.75 14.43
N LYS A 132 -5.77 -0.07 14.14
CA LYS A 132 -6.96 -0.02 15.00
C LYS A 132 -7.80 -1.30 14.89
N SER A 133 -7.60 -2.07 13.82
CA SER A 133 -8.19 -3.40 13.65
C SER A 133 -7.54 -4.37 14.64
N ALA A 134 -8.15 -4.52 15.81
CA ALA A 134 -7.65 -5.37 16.88
C ALA A 134 -7.54 -6.84 16.42
N SER A 135 -6.30 -7.32 16.32
CA SER A 135 -5.91 -8.74 16.26
C SER A 135 -6.29 -9.58 15.04
N THR A 136 -7.12 -9.11 14.11
CA THR A 136 -7.55 -9.90 12.93
C THR A 136 -7.42 -9.07 11.67
N GLU A 137 -6.63 -9.54 10.69
CA GLU A 137 -6.58 -8.93 9.36
C GLU A 137 -8.01 -8.84 8.78
N PRO A 138 -8.39 -7.76 8.09
CA PRO A 138 -9.69 -7.65 7.45
C PRO A 138 -9.91 -8.87 6.56
N SER A 139 -11.12 -9.41 6.47
CA SER A 139 -11.40 -10.54 5.56
C SER A 139 -11.06 -10.22 4.09
N SER A 140 -10.94 -8.93 3.74
CA SER A 140 -10.49 -8.45 2.45
C SER A 140 -8.97 -8.56 2.25
N VAL A 141 -8.17 -8.65 3.31
CA VAL A 141 -6.73 -8.85 3.21
C VAL A 141 -6.45 -10.33 3.09
N VAL A 142 -5.92 -10.75 1.94
CA VAL A 142 -5.46 -12.13 1.77
C VAL A 142 -4.26 -12.34 2.68
N ALA A 143 -4.26 -13.44 3.44
CA ALA A 143 -3.14 -13.77 4.31
C ALA A 143 -1.85 -13.81 3.48
N LEU A 144 -0.75 -13.33 4.07
CA LEU A 144 0.55 -13.63 3.48
C LEU A 144 0.64 -15.15 3.48
N GLU A 145 0.65 -15.81 2.32
CA GLU A 145 1.09 -17.20 2.28
C GLU A 145 2.49 -17.18 2.86
N ALA A 146 2.60 -17.59 4.12
CA ALA A 146 3.87 -17.74 4.79
C ALA A 146 4.58 -18.86 4.03
N ALA A 147 5.34 -18.47 3.02
CA ALA A 147 6.27 -19.33 2.33
C ALA A 147 7.28 -19.80 3.39
N LEU A 148 6.94 -20.93 4.00
CA LEU A 148 7.81 -21.92 4.61
C LEU A 148 9.04 -21.39 5.35
N CYS A 149 8.91 -21.28 6.67
CA CYS A 149 9.93 -21.75 7.58
C CYS A 149 9.28 -22.63 8.67
N ARG A 150 8.67 -23.76 8.28
CA ARG A 150 8.72 -24.95 9.13
C ARG A 150 10.03 -25.65 8.80
N GLY A 151 11.08 -25.22 9.50
CA GLY A 151 12.38 -25.87 9.49
C GLY A 151 12.93 -25.82 10.90
N HIS A 152 12.47 -26.73 11.76
CA HIS A 152 13.30 -27.74 12.42
C HIS A 152 12.40 -28.74 13.15
#